data_AF-A0A1D8JKZ5-F1
#
_entry.id   AF-A0A1D8JKZ5-F1
#
_cell.length_a   1.000
_cell.length_b   1.000
_cell.length_c   1.000
_cell.angle_alpha   90.00
_cell.angle_beta   90.00
_cell.angle_gamma   90.00
#
_symmetry.space_group_name_H-M   'P 1'
#
loop_
_entity.id
_entity.type
_entity.pdbx_description
1 polymer ?
#
loop_
_entity_poly.entity_id
_entity_poly.type
_entity_poly.pdbx_seq_one_letter_code
_entity_poly.pdbx_strand_id
1 'polypeptide(L)'
;MFDLIVNADFLIRKISLTLNNVVKNDTIKKIKEPSLFTDLEQKENKNFIKEEKLQKARLAIVHKYGKKSIFKASSLENGLKINSQIGGHNA
;
A
#
# COMPACT_ATOMS: atom_id res chain seq x y z
N MET A 1 4.25 9.47 -11.72
CA MET A 1 5.01 8.19 -11.60
C MET A 1 5.86 7.93 -12.84
N PHE A 2 5.32 8.06 -14.06
CA PHE A 2 6.11 7.91 -15.29
C PHE A 2 7.33 8.85 -15.33
N ASP A 3 7.14 10.12 -14.99
CA ASP A 3 8.21 11.15 -14.99
C ASP A 3 9.32 10.93 -13.95
N LEU A 4 9.08 10.06 -12.95
CA LEU A 4 10.08 9.74 -11.92
C LEU A 4 10.95 8.54 -12.30
N ILE A 5 10.51 7.73 -13.27
CA ILE A 5 11.12 6.43 -13.59
C ILE A 5 11.73 6.45 -14.99
N VAL A 6 11.22 7.32 -15.87
CA VAL A 6 11.69 7.46 -17.24
C VAL A 6 12.79 8.51 -17.32
N ASN A 7 13.93 8.11 -17.89
CA ASN A 7 14.98 9.04 -18.26
C ASN A 7 14.57 9.80 -19.54
N ALA A 8 14.55 11.13 -19.45
CA ALA A 8 14.19 12.02 -20.55
C ALA A 8 15.12 11.93 -21.78
N ASP A 9 16.35 11.46 -21.61
CA ASP A 9 17.32 11.28 -22.70
C ASP A 9 17.01 10.04 -23.56
N PHE A 10 16.11 9.15 -23.12
CA PHE A 10 15.75 7.94 -23.85
C PHE A 10 14.49 8.14 -24.72
N LEU A 11 14.64 7.89 -26.01
CA LEU A 11 13.54 7.88 -26.97
C LEU A 11 12.75 6.58 -26.90
N ILE A 12 11.45 6.69 -26.64
CA ILE A 12 10.53 5.54 -26.64
C ILE A 12 10.21 5.16 -28.08
N ARG A 13 10.65 3.96 -28.50
CA ARG A 13 10.44 3.47 -29.88
C ARG A 13 9.14 2.68 -30.08
N LYS A 14 8.60 2.03 -29.04
CA LYS A 14 7.37 1.23 -29.11
C LYS A 14 6.71 1.13 -27.74
N ILE A 15 5.39 1.25 -27.72
CA ILE A 15 4.55 0.96 -26.56
C ILE A 15 3.59 -0.16 -26.97
N SER A 16 3.59 -1.26 -26.20
CA SER A 16 2.65 -2.36 -26.40
C SER A 16 1.67 -2.37 -25.23
N LEU A 17 0.37 -2.28 -25.54
CA LEU A 17 -0.69 -2.42 -24.55
C LEU A 17 -1.44 -3.73 -24.83
N THR A 18 -1.62 -4.55 -23.81
CA THR A 18 -2.41 -5.79 -23.90
C THR A 18 -3.52 -5.73 -22.88
N LEU A 19 -4.75 -5.98 -23.34
CA LEU A 19 -5.95 -5.94 -22.52
C LEU A 19 -6.40 -7.38 -22.25
N ASN A 20 -6.50 -7.75 -20.99
CA ASN A 20 -7.07 -9.03 -20.57
C ASN A 20 -8.56 -8.86 -20.23
N ASN A 21 -9.36 -9.92 -20.45
CA ASN A 21 -10.77 -10.00 -20.08
C ASN A 21 -11.68 -8.93 -20.72
N VAL A 22 -11.57 -8.76 -22.04
CA VAL A 22 -12.47 -7.89 -22.81
C VAL A 22 -13.91 -8.44 -22.73
N VAL A 23 -14.81 -7.66 -22.14
CA VAL A 23 -16.24 -8.00 -21.96
C VAL A 23 -17.12 -7.03 -22.75
N LYS A 24 -18.30 -7.49 -23.21
CA LYS A 24 -19.26 -6.64 -23.94
C LYS A 24 -19.82 -5.55 -23.02
N ASN A 25 -20.01 -4.35 -23.57
CA ASN A 25 -20.50 -3.18 -22.83
C ASN A 25 -21.78 -3.42 -22.01
N ASP A 26 -22.67 -4.30 -22.49
CA ASP A 26 -23.98 -4.55 -21.88
C ASP A 26 -23.91 -5.26 -20.53
N THR A 27 -22.78 -5.86 -20.17
CA THR A 27 -22.61 -6.61 -18.90
C THR A 27 -21.91 -5.81 -17.80
N ILE A 28 -21.52 -4.56 -18.07
CA ILE A 28 -20.66 -3.79 -17.17
C ILE A 28 -21.50 -2.70 -16.46
N LYS A 29 -21.66 -2.81 -15.13
CA LYS A 29 -21.99 -1.62 -14.31
C LYS A 29 -20.92 -0.59 -14.58
N LYS A 30 -21.21 0.61 -15.11
CA LYS A 30 -20.22 1.66 -15.46
C LYS A 30 -19.04 1.71 -14.46
N ILE A 31 -17.99 0.94 -14.73
CA ILE A 31 -16.74 1.02 -14.00
C ILE A 31 -16.08 2.24 -14.60
N LYS A 32 -15.90 3.28 -13.78
CA LYS A 32 -15.16 4.46 -14.20
C LYS A 32 -13.71 4.03 -14.28
N GLU A 33 -13.28 3.58 -15.46
CA GLU A 33 -11.89 3.28 -15.73
C GLU A 33 -11.11 4.58 -15.52
N PRO A 34 -10.13 4.62 -14.59
CA PRO A 34 -9.30 5.80 -14.45
C PRO A 34 -8.50 5.94 -15.74
N SER A 35 -8.82 6.98 -16.52
CA SER A 35 -8.01 7.36 -17.68
C SER A 35 -6.58 7.65 -17.23
N LEU A 36 -5.60 7.29 -18.06
CA LEU A 36 -4.18 7.62 -17.84
C LEU A 36 -3.93 9.13 -17.74
N PHE A 37 -4.87 9.93 -18.25
CA PHE A 37 -4.86 11.39 -18.20
C PHE A 37 -5.82 11.95 -17.15
N THR A 38 -6.37 11.10 -16.28
CA THR A 38 -7.15 11.58 -15.13
C THR A 38 -6.18 12.21 -14.15
N ASP A 39 -6.42 13.46 -13.79
CA ASP A 39 -5.63 14.17 -12.81
C ASP A 39 -5.83 13.53 -11.41
N LEU A 40 -4.93 12.60 -11.05
CA LEU A 40 -4.98 11.78 -9.84
C LEU A 40 -4.39 12.50 -8.62
N GLU A 41 -3.75 13.65 -8.81
CA GLU A 41 -2.96 14.34 -7.79
C GLU A 41 -3.76 14.60 -6.51
N GLN A 42 -5.04 14.93 -6.63
CA GLN A 42 -5.89 15.23 -5.46
C GLN A 42 -6.26 14.00 -4.61
N LYS A 43 -6.32 12.81 -5.21
CA LYS A 43 -6.62 11.56 -4.49
C LYS A 43 -5.36 10.93 -3.92
N GLU A 44 -4.27 10.95 -4.68
CA GLU A 44 -2.98 10.43 -4.22
C GLU A 44 -2.43 11.24 -3.04
N ASN A 45 -2.52 12.58 -3.09
CA ASN A 45 -2.11 13.42 -1.97
C ASN A 45 -2.90 13.15 -0.67
N LYS A 46 -4.21 12.90 -0.78
CA LYS A 46 -5.04 12.58 0.39
C LYS A 46 -4.67 11.22 1.00
N ASN A 47 -4.34 10.23 0.18
CA ASN A 47 -3.90 8.92 0.66
C ASN A 47 -2.49 9.01 1.27
N PHE A 48 -1.58 9.74 0.62
CA PHE A 48 -0.22 9.96 1.11
C PHE A 48 -0.22 10.65 2.48
N ILE A 49 -0.99 11.73 2.67
CA ILE A 49 -1.10 12.42 3.96
C ILE A 49 -1.66 11.50 5.05
N LYS A 50 -2.62 10.63 4.70
CA LYS A 50 -3.18 9.66 5.66
C LYS A 50 -2.15 8.60 6.06
N GLU A 51 -1.43 8.05 5.09
CA GLU A 51 -0.37 7.07 5.35
C GLU A 51 0.78 7.67 6.17
N GLU A 52 1.22 8.88 5.83
CA GLU A 52 2.27 9.58 6.56
C GLU A 52 1.88 9.82 8.03
N LYS A 53 0.64 10.25 8.29
CA LYS A 53 0.10 10.42 9.65
C LYS A 53 0.07 9.09 10.41
N LEU A 54 -0.35 8.01 9.76
CA LEU A 54 -0.38 6.68 10.37
C LEU A 54 1.03 6.19 10.74
N GLN A 55 1.99 6.38 9.85
CA GLN A 55 3.39 5.99 10.08
C GLN A 55 4.00 6.80 11.23
N LYS A 56 3.77 8.12 11.29
CA LYS A 56 4.21 8.97 12.40
C LYS A 56 3.61 8.53 13.74
N ALA A 57 2.31 8.23 13.76
CA ALA A 57 1.65 7.72 14.97
C ALA A 57 2.25 6.37 15.42
N ARG A 58 2.53 5.47 14.48
CA ARG A 58 3.17 4.18 14.76
C ARG A 58 4.57 4.36 15.36
N LEU A 59 5.37 5.27 14.80
CA LEU A 59 6.70 5.61 15.32
C LEU A 59 6.63 6.21 16.73
N ALA A 60 5.68 7.11 16.99
CA ALA A 60 5.49 7.70 18.31
C ALA A 60 5.15 6.63 19.38
N ILE A 61 4.30 5.65 19.03
CA ILE A 61 3.95 4.53 19.92
C ILE A 61 5.17 3.63 20.17
N VAL A 62 5.94 3.32 19.12
CA VAL A 62 7.18 2.51 19.25
C VAL A 62 8.23 3.25 20.09
N HIS A 63 8.38 4.56 19.93
CA HIS A 63 9.30 5.37 20.71
C HIS A 63 8.91 5.42 22.19
N LYS A 64 7.62 5.63 22.49
CA LYS A 64 7.12 5.77 23.86
C LYS A 64 7.02 4.44 24.62
N TYR A 65 6.67 3.35 23.94
CA TYR A 65 6.34 2.06 24.58
C TYR A 65 7.27 0.90 24.16
N GLY A 66 8.30 1.18 23.36
CA GLY A 66 9.27 0.20 22.87
C GLY A 66 8.78 -0.63 21.67
N LYS A 67 9.70 -1.34 21.02
CA LYS A 67 9.48 -2.03 19.73
C LYS A 67 8.36 -3.09 19.73
N LYS A 68 8.02 -3.68 20.88
CA LYS A 68 6.97 -4.71 21.00
C LYS A 68 5.57 -4.14 21.26
N SER A 69 5.42 -2.83 21.38
CA SER A 69 4.17 -2.17 21.79
C SER A 69 3.03 -2.36 20.77
N ILE A 70 3.31 -2.20 19.48
CA ILE A 70 2.31 -2.36 18.40
C ILE A 70 1.75 -3.79 18.39
N PHE A 71 2.64 -4.78 18.55
CA PHE A 71 2.25 -6.18 18.56
C PHE A 71 1.42 -6.54 19.80
N LYS A 72 1.78 -5.99 20.98
CA LYS A 72 0.97 -6.14 22.20
C LYS A 72 -0.39 -5.47 22.08
N ALA A 73 -0.46 -4.27 21.51
CA ALA A 73 -1.73 -3.56 21.30
C ALA A 73 -2.66 -4.32 20.36
N SER A 74 -2.12 -4.82 19.24
CA SER A 74 -2.90 -5.64 18.29
C SER A 74 -3.33 -6.99 18.86
N SER A 75 -2.50 -7.60 19.71
CA SER A 75 -2.85 -8.82 20.46
C SER A 75 -4.01 -8.59 21.44
N LEU A 76 -4.06 -7.44 22.11
CA LEU A 76 -5.13 -7.08 23.04
C LEU A 76 -6.48 -6.85 22.32
N GLU A 77 -6.44 -6.26 21.13
CA GLU A 77 -7.63 -5.96 20.32
C GLU A 77 -8.16 -7.20 19.58
N ASN A 78 -7.27 -8.00 18.98
CA ASN A 78 -7.65 -9.09 18.07
C ASN A 78 -7.37 -10.50 18.62
N GLY A 79 -6.94 -10.63 19.88
CA GLY A 79 -6.71 -11.94 20.53
C GLY A 79 -5.56 -12.76 19.94
N LEU A 80 -4.67 -12.16 19.14
CA LEU A 80 -3.52 -12.85 18.54
C LEU A 80 -2.59 -13.36 19.65
N LYS A 81 -2.35 -14.67 19.70
CA LYS A 81 -1.45 -15.29 20.70
C LYS A 81 -0.04 -14.74 20.54
N ILE A 82 0.48 -14.12 21.59
CA ILE A 82 1.88 -13.75 21.70
C ILE A 82 2.69 -15.03 21.65
N ASN A 83 3.72 -15.11 20.79
CA ASN A 83 4.61 -16.26 20.70
C ASN A 83 5.32 -16.50 22.05
N SER A 84 4.69 -17.30 22.91
CA SER A 84 5.29 -17.88 24.11
C SER A 84 5.98 -19.21 23.81
N GLN A 85 6.36 -19.46 22.55
CA GLN A 85 6.98 -20.70 22.11
C GLN A 85 8.23 -20.42 21.27
N ILE A 86 9.21 -19.77 21.89
CA ILE A 86 10.63 -19.95 21.53
C ILE A 86 11.36 -20.14 22.87
N GLY A 87 11.31 -21.36 23.39
CA GLY A 87 11.96 -21.75 24.65
C GLY A 87 11.64 -23.20 25.02
N GLY A 88 12.63 -24.08 24.85
CA GLY A 88 12.61 -25.51 25.19
C GLY A 88 12.61 -26.38 23.94
N HIS A 89 13.63 -27.18 23.60
CA HIS A 89 14.75 -27.82 24.34
C HIS A 89 16.05 -27.66 23.50
N ASN A 90 17.27 -27.67 24.05
CA ASN A 90 17.97 -28.79 24.70
C ASN A 90 19.07 -28.28 25.66
N ALA A 91 19.32 -29.11 26.69
CA ALA A 91 20.51 -29.21 27.55
C ALA A 91 21.70 -28.28 27.26
#